data_AF-A0A350G4A7-F1
#
_entry.id   AF-A0A350G4A7-F1
#
_cell.length_a   1.000
_cell.length_b   1.000
_cell.length_c   1.000
_cell.angle_alpha   90.00
_cell.angle_beta   90.00
_cell.angle_gamma   90.00
#
_symmetry.space_group_name_H-M   'P 1'
#
loop_
_entity.id
_entity.type
_entity.pdbx_description
1 polymer ?
#
loop_
_entity_poly.entity_id
_entity_poly.type
_entity_poly.pdbx_seq_one_letter_code
_entity_poly.pdbx_strand_id
1 'polypeptide(L)'
;MAGRNPGAVCNGFQSGRRRAPRRARSAPARQGLINFVQPRPLIKLIIVPFGIALLLAGLFFDGGQAGSPALQTTPEPTPDRLAEPTLPASPSQADEGAQVYWLSCLPCHGDKGQGLTDEFRSIYPPEEQYCWERGCHGDVPYEGGFKVPKFIPGVIGPATIGKFSDAAQLNSYIRATMPFWKPGSLTEDEAWKVTAFIMRENELWNGLGELNSSNAGEVRIPRGTPTPLVTPGQVQAEEGSGGSPRLLLIIVLLSAIVLFFALKKIQNKATI
;
A
#
# COMPACT_ATOMS: atom_id res chain seq x y z
N MET A 1 54.20 25.32 15.70
CA MET A 1 54.33 25.05 14.25
C MET A 1 53.05 25.50 13.58
N ALA A 2 53.15 26.57 12.80
CA ALA A 2 52.06 27.17 12.03
C ALA A 2 52.01 26.55 10.62
N GLY A 3 50.82 26.52 10.01
CA GLY A 3 50.64 26.08 8.63
C GLY A 3 49.28 26.46 8.06
N ARG A 4 49.13 27.73 7.66
CA ARG A 4 48.07 28.27 6.79
C ARG A 4 48.25 27.75 5.36
N ASN A 5 47.15 27.64 4.61
CA ASN A 5 47.18 27.93 3.17
C ASN A 5 45.82 28.45 2.66
N PRO A 6 45.75 29.62 2.00
CA PRO A 6 44.56 30.16 1.33
C PRO A 6 44.71 30.32 -0.20
N GLY A 7 43.59 30.56 -0.90
CA GLY A 7 43.53 31.09 -2.29
C GLY A 7 42.63 30.23 -3.20
N ALA A 8 41.38 30.59 -3.55
CA ALA A 8 40.86 31.73 -4.34
C ALA A 8 41.18 31.65 -5.84
N VAL A 9 40.15 31.52 -6.72
CA VAL A 9 39.98 32.28 -7.98
C VAL A 9 38.50 32.28 -8.40
N CYS A 10 37.96 33.48 -8.66
CA CYS A 10 36.69 33.78 -9.34
C CYS A 10 36.96 34.40 -10.74
N ASN A 11 35.88 34.56 -11.53
CA ASN A 11 35.70 35.30 -12.81
C ASN A 11 35.93 34.46 -14.09
N GLY A 12 35.17 34.60 -15.18
CA GLY A 12 34.05 35.49 -15.53
C GLY A 12 33.82 35.49 -17.06
N PHE A 13 32.57 35.78 -17.48
CA PHE A 13 32.17 36.56 -18.66
C PHE A 13 32.71 36.20 -20.08
N GLN A 14 31.83 35.87 -21.04
CA GLN A 14 31.43 36.81 -22.13
C GLN A 14 30.48 36.19 -23.18
N SER A 15 29.52 37.03 -23.56
CA SER A 15 28.52 36.89 -24.61
C SER A 15 29.08 37.15 -26.02
N GLY A 16 28.64 36.39 -27.02
CA GLY A 16 28.89 36.65 -28.44
C GLY A 16 27.58 36.72 -29.24
N ARG A 17 27.23 37.92 -29.72
CA ARG A 17 26.02 38.26 -30.48
C ARG A 17 26.33 38.40 -31.98
N ARG A 18 25.33 38.02 -32.81
CA ARG A 18 24.97 38.55 -34.17
C ARG A 18 25.88 38.19 -35.36
N ARG A 19 25.26 37.73 -36.46
CA ARG A 19 24.96 38.52 -37.69
C ARG A 19 24.29 37.66 -38.78
N ALA A 20 23.10 38.08 -39.23
CA ALA A 20 22.65 37.94 -40.62
C ALA A 20 23.26 39.11 -41.43
N PRO A 21 23.44 39.05 -42.77
CA PRO A 21 22.32 39.19 -43.71
C PRO A 21 22.54 38.59 -45.13
N ARG A 22 21.48 38.49 -45.95
CA ARG A 22 21.38 39.20 -47.24
C ARG A 22 20.13 38.81 -48.04
N ARG A 23 19.42 39.86 -48.46
CA ARG A 23 18.27 39.89 -49.37
C ARG A 23 18.80 40.12 -50.79
N ALA A 24 18.20 39.47 -51.79
CA ALA A 24 18.34 39.87 -53.20
C ALA A 24 16.96 39.89 -53.87
N ARG A 25 16.66 41.03 -54.50
CA ARG A 25 15.60 41.29 -55.51
C ARG A 25 16.18 40.85 -56.89
N SER A 26 15.49 40.62 -58.02
CA SER A 26 14.21 41.08 -58.60
C SER A 26 13.93 40.40 -59.97
N ALA A 27 12.65 40.10 -60.26
CA ALA A 27 11.89 40.27 -61.53
C ALA A 27 12.22 39.42 -62.81
N PRO A 28 11.41 39.46 -63.90
CA PRO A 28 10.17 38.69 -64.14
C PRO A 28 10.12 37.98 -65.54
N ALA A 29 9.15 37.08 -65.80
CA ALA A 29 8.37 36.99 -67.08
C ALA A 29 7.59 35.66 -67.33
N ARG A 30 6.39 35.85 -67.92
CA ARG A 30 5.66 35.04 -68.93
C ARG A 30 4.96 33.71 -68.56
N GLN A 31 3.67 33.87 -68.25
CA GLN A 31 2.48 33.32 -68.96
C GLN A 31 2.58 31.93 -69.61
N GLY A 32 1.77 31.00 -69.08
CA GLY A 32 1.20 29.85 -69.79
C GLY A 32 -0.12 29.48 -69.11
N LEU A 33 -1.25 29.80 -69.74
CA LEU A 33 -2.58 29.38 -69.32
C LEU A 33 -2.70 27.85 -69.48
N ILE A 34 -2.98 27.15 -68.39
CA ILE A 34 -3.51 25.79 -68.44
C ILE A 34 -4.75 25.79 -67.54
N ASN A 35 -5.92 25.72 -68.17
CA ASN A 35 -7.20 25.62 -67.48
C ASN A 35 -7.30 24.27 -66.77
N PHE A 36 -7.08 24.24 -65.46
CA PHE A 36 -7.47 23.13 -64.60
C PHE A 36 -8.87 23.39 -64.06
N VAL A 37 -9.82 22.57 -64.52
CA VAL A 37 -11.16 22.43 -63.91
C VAL A 37 -10.97 22.00 -62.45
N GLN A 38 -11.28 22.90 -61.51
CA GLN A 38 -11.24 22.60 -60.09
C GLN A 38 -12.44 21.71 -59.72
N PRO A 39 -12.23 20.51 -59.15
CA PRO A 39 -13.33 19.76 -58.55
C PRO A 39 -13.86 20.54 -57.35
N ARG A 40 -15.18 20.81 -57.34
CA ARG A 40 -15.87 21.47 -56.22
C ARG A 40 -15.55 20.71 -54.91
N PRO A 41 -15.05 21.36 -53.85
CA PRO A 41 -14.68 20.64 -52.63
C PRO A 41 -15.94 20.35 -51.83
N LEU A 42 -16.49 19.15 -52.01
CA LEU A 42 -17.61 18.58 -51.25
C LEU A 42 -17.35 18.59 -49.72
N ILE A 43 -16.09 18.74 -49.32
CA ILE A 43 -15.61 18.86 -47.93
C ILE A 43 -16.25 20.07 -47.20
N LYS A 44 -16.57 21.16 -47.90
CA LYS A 44 -17.21 22.34 -47.26
C LYS A 44 -18.67 22.10 -46.86
N LEU A 45 -19.34 21.09 -47.44
CA LEU A 45 -20.76 20.82 -47.15
C LEU A 45 -20.98 19.98 -45.88
N ILE A 46 -19.94 19.34 -45.35
CA ILE A 46 -20.03 18.43 -44.20
C ILE A 46 -19.53 19.10 -42.90
N ILE A 47 -18.51 19.95 -43.00
CA ILE A 47 -17.88 20.55 -41.81
C ILE A 47 -18.77 21.60 -41.15
N VAL A 48 -19.53 22.37 -41.95
CA VAL A 48 -20.42 23.44 -41.45
C VAL A 48 -21.59 22.89 -40.63
N PRO A 49 -22.37 21.88 -41.09
CA PRO A 49 -23.46 21.33 -40.27
C PRO A 49 -22.94 20.57 -39.04
N PHE A 50 -21.79 19.89 -39.15
CA PHE A 50 -21.19 19.18 -38.02
C PHE A 50 -20.69 20.14 -36.92
N GLY A 51 -20.11 21.28 -37.31
CA GLY A 51 -19.71 22.34 -36.38
C GLY A 51 -20.89 23.00 -35.66
N ILE A 52 -22.00 23.25 -36.37
CA ILE A 52 -23.23 23.82 -35.78
C ILE A 52 -23.88 22.82 -34.82
N ALA A 53 -23.91 21.52 -35.17
CA ALA A 53 -24.43 20.47 -34.29
C ALA A 53 -23.62 20.34 -32.99
N LEU A 54 -22.29 20.45 -33.05
CA LEU A 54 -21.41 20.43 -31.88
C LEU A 54 -21.58 21.66 -30.98
N LEU A 55 -21.80 22.83 -31.59
CA LEU A 55 -21.99 24.08 -30.85
C LEU A 55 -23.37 24.12 -30.17
N LEU A 56 -24.41 23.58 -30.82
CA LEU A 56 -25.73 23.40 -30.20
C LEU A 56 -25.72 22.33 -29.10
N ALA A 57 -24.96 21.24 -29.26
CA ALA A 57 -24.80 20.24 -28.21
C ALA A 57 -24.18 20.83 -26.93
N GLY A 58 -23.22 21.75 -27.06
CA GLY A 58 -22.63 22.46 -25.91
C GLY A 58 -23.63 23.32 -25.12
N LEU A 59 -24.73 23.77 -25.72
CA LEU A 59 -25.77 24.57 -25.05
C LEU A 59 -26.77 23.73 -24.27
N PHE A 60 -26.87 22.42 -24.53
CA PHE A 60 -27.71 21.48 -23.76
C PHE A 60 -26.92 20.70 -22.70
N PHE A 61 -25.58 20.84 -22.68
CA PHE A 61 -24.69 20.27 -21.67
C PHE A 61 -24.27 21.28 -20.60
N ASP A 62 -25.07 22.33 -20.38
CA ASP A 62 -25.03 23.07 -19.12
C ASP A 62 -25.67 22.18 -18.05
N GLY A 63 -24.88 21.17 -17.66
CA GLY A 63 -25.20 20.23 -16.61
C GLY A 63 -25.42 21.05 -15.35
N GLY A 64 -26.70 21.26 -15.03
CA GLY A 64 -27.14 21.77 -13.76
C GLY A 64 -26.43 20.98 -12.67
N GLN A 65 -25.37 21.58 -12.12
CA GLN A 65 -24.85 21.24 -10.82
C GLN A 65 -25.96 21.66 -9.85
N ALA A 66 -26.95 20.78 -9.69
CA ALA A 66 -27.69 20.71 -8.45
C ALA A 66 -26.60 20.52 -7.39
N GLY A 67 -26.27 21.62 -6.70
CA GLY A 67 -25.35 21.58 -5.59
C GLY A 67 -25.93 20.62 -4.57
N SER A 68 -25.50 19.37 -4.61
CA SER A 68 -25.59 18.47 -3.48
C SER A 68 -25.04 19.26 -2.31
N PRO A 69 -25.78 19.41 -1.20
CA PRO A 69 -25.22 20.06 -0.02
C PRO A 69 -23.92 19.34 0.28
N ALA A 70 -22.81 20.05 0.15
CA ALA A 70 -21.52 19.54 0.55
C ALA A 70 -21.66 19.25 2.05
N LEU A 71 -21.89 17.98 2.40
CA LEU A 71 -21.71 17.52 3.75
C LEU A 71 -20.26 17.89 4.06
N GLN A 72 -20.08 18.87 4.93
CA GLN A 72 -18.78 19.15 5.51
C GLN A 72 -18.44 17.89 6.30
N THR A 73 -17.67 16.99 5.69
CA THR A 73 -17.00 15.93 6.43
C THR A 73 -15.95 16.62 7.26
N THR A 74 -16.32 16.94 8.50
CA THR A 74 -15.34 17.11 9.57
C THR A 74 -14.43 15.89 9.51
N PRO A 75 -13.09 16.04 9.42
CA PRO A 75 -12.20 14.89 9.46
C PRO A 75 -12.54 14.14 10.75
N GLU A 76 -13.01 12.90 10.59
CA GLU A 76 -13.25 12.02 11.71
C GLU A 76 -11.92 11.92 12.48
N PRO A 77 -11.92 12.17 13.81
CA PRO A 77 -10.70 12.06 14.58
C PRO A 77 -10.11 10.67 14.36
N THR A 78 -8.81 10.60 14.06
CA THR A 78 -8.09 9.33 13.94
C THR A 78 -8.39 8.50 15.20
N PRO A 79 -8.94 7.29 15.08
CA PRO A 79 -9.30 6.48 16.23
C PRO A 79 -8.10 6.29 17.16
N ASP A 80 -8.31 6.52 18.46
CA ASP A 80 -7.29 6.25 19.48
C ASP A 80 -7.10 4.73 19.61
N ARG A 81 -5.94 4.25 19.15
CA ARG A 81 -5.58 2.82 19.14
C ARG A 81 -5.28 2.27 20.52
N LEU A 82 -5.05 3.12 21.52
CA LEU A 82 -4.81 2.73 22.91
C LEU A 82 -6.05 2.88 23.79
N ALA A 83 -7.18 3.37 23.23
CA ALA A 83 -8.43 3.49 23.97
C ALA A 83 -9.01 2.12 24.33
N GLU A 84 -9.71 2.07 25.47
CA GLU A 84 -10.46 0.89 25.90
C GLU A 84 -11.53 0.54 24.85
N PRO A 85 -11.61 -0.73 24.41
CA PRO A 85 -12.66 -1.17 23.50
C PRO A 85 -14.06 -0.99 24.10
N THR A 86 -14.96 -0.36 23.34
CA THR A 86 -16.37 -0.23 23.72
C THR A 86 -17.11 -1.54 23.47
N LEU A 87 -17.91 -1.98 24.44
CA LEU A 87 -18.74 -3.17 24.29
C LEU A 87 -20.08 -2.85 23.60
N PRO A 88 -20.60 -3.74 22.74
CA PRO A 88 -21.97 -3.62 22.24
C PRO A 88 -22.98 -3.87 23.36
N ALA A 89 -24.25 -3.52 23.12
CA ALA A 89 -25.33 -3.64 24.12
C ALA A 89 -25.56 -5.09 24.61
N SER A 90 -25.14 -6.08 23.83
CA SER A 90 -25.18 -7.50 24.19
C SER A 90 -23.84 -8.12 23.79
N PRO A 91 -22.81 -8.00 24.64
CA PRO A 91 -21.47 -8.46 24.31
C PRO A 91 -21.41 -9.98 24.26
N SER A 92 -20.66 -10.50 23.29
CA SER A 92 -20.20 -11.89 23.30
C SER A 92 -19.07 -12.05 24.33
N GLN A 93 -18.76 -13.29 24.68
CA GLN A 93 -17.61 -13.61 25.54
C GLN A 93 -16.28 -13.03 24.99
N ALA A 94 -16.12 -13.03 23.66
CA ALA A 94 -14.95 -12.47 23.01
C ALA A 94 -14.92 -10.94 23.00
N ASP A 95 -16.08 -10.26 23.03
CA ASP A 95 -16.13 -8.80 23.18
C ASP A 95 -15.64 -8.39 24.57
N GLU A 96 -16.10 -9.07 25.62
CA GLU A 96 -15.57 -8.86 26.98
C GLU A 96 -14.08 -9.23 27.06
N GLY A 97 -13.67 -10.26 26.31
CA GLY A 97 -12.26 -10.64 26.15
C GLY A 97 -11.39 -9.54 25.55
N ALA A 98 -11.93 -8.67 24.69
CA ALA A 98 -11.20 -7.54 24.15
C ALA A 98 -10.81 -6.51 25.23
N GLN A 99 -11.65 -6.32 26.26
CA GLN A 99 -11.31 -5.45 27.39
C GLN A 99 -10.23 -6.06 28.29
N VAL A 100 -10.32 -7.37 28.56
CA VAL A 100 -9.26 -8.10 29.28
C VAL A 100 -7.94 -8.00 28.52
N TYR A 101 -8.00 -8.19 27.20
CA TYR A 101 -6.85 -8.06 26.31
C TYR A 101 -6.25 -6.65 26.34
N TRP A 102 -7.08 -5.62 26.20
CA TRP A 102 -6.65 -4.22 26.25
C TRP A 102 -5.91 -3.91 27.56
N LEU A 103 -6.46 -4.31 28.70
CA LEU A 103 -5.88 -4.01 30.00
C LEU A 103 -4.58 -4.79 30.27
N SER A 104 -4.53 -6.07 29.89
CA SER A 104 -3.51 -7.00 30.39
C SER A 104 -2.53 -7.51 29.32
N CYS A 105 -2.86 -7.38 28.04
CA CYS A 105 -2.12 -8.02 26.95
C CYS A 105 -1.59 -7.00 25.95
N LEU A 106 -2.40 -6.01 25.57
CA LEU A 106 -2.11 -5.01 24.54
C LEU A 106 -0.76 -4.30 24.72
N PRO A 107 -0.35 -3.87 25.94
CA PRO A 107 0.92 -3.14 26.08
C PRO A 107 2.16 -3.91 25.62
N CYS A 108 2.07 -5.24 25.60
CA CYS A 108 3.14 -6.11 25.14
C CYS A 108 2.82 -6.72 23.77
N HIS A 109 1.59 -7.19 23.57
CA HIS A 109 1.21 -7.98 22.40
C HIS A 109 0.65 -7.16 21.24
N GLY A 110 0.52 -5.83 21.39
CA GLY A 110 0.06 -4.95 20.32
C GLY A 110 -1.45 -4.78 20.31
N ASP A 111 -1.92 -3.63 19.83
CA ASP A 111 -3.35 -3.32 19.67
C ASP A 111 -4.06 -4.24 18.65
N LYS A 112 -3.31 -4.81 17.72
CA LYS A 112 -3.80 -5.79 16.73
C LYS A 112 -3.27 -7.19 17.01
N GLY A 113 -2.66 -7.42 18.17
CA GLY A 113 -1.98 -8.69 18.47
C GLY A 113 -0.73 -8.98 17.64
N GLN A 114 -0.14 -7.96 17.00
CA GLN A 114 1.04 -8.08 16.13
C GLN A 114 2.36 -8.27 16.89
N GLY A 115 2.35 -8.21 18.22
CA GLY A 115 3.52 -8.19 19.08
C GLY A 115 4.05 -6.78 19.30
N LEU A 116 5.16 -6.66 20.04
CA LEU A 116 5.77 -5.38 20.37
C LEU A 116 6.64 -4.87 19.21
N THR A 117 6.01 -4.51 18.09
CA THR A 117 6.68 -4.00 16.89
C THR A 117 7.09 -2.54 17.05
N ASP A 118 8.04 -2.07 16.23
CA ASP A 118 8.41 -0.65 16.17
C ASP A 118 7.24 0.24 15.77
N GLU A 119 6.39 -0.25 14.86
CA GLU A 119 5.15 0.42 14.46
C GLU A 119 4.20 0.59 15.64
N PHE A 120 3.96 -0.47 16.41
CA PHE A 120 3.11 -0.39 17.58
C PHE A 120 3.71 0.53 18.65
N ARG A 121 5.00 0.39 18.95
CA ARG A 121 5.67 1.25 19.94
C ARG A 121 5.61 2.74 19.57
N SER A 122 5.59 3.08 18.28
CA SER A 122 5.52 4.47 17.83
C SER A 122 4.22 5.20 18.18
N ILE A 123 3.17 4.50 18.60
CA ILE A 123 1.90 5.11 19.02
C ILE A 123 1.91 5.58 20.47
N TYR A 124 2.85 5.11 21.29
CA TYR A 124 3.04 5.56 22.66
C TYR A 124 3.66 6.96 22.71
N PRO A 125 3.46 7.71 23.82
CA PRO A 125 4.22 8.93 24.08
C PRO A 125 5.73 8.69 23.90
N PRO A 126 6.50 9.64 23.33
CA PRO A 126 7.92 9.48 23.04
C PRO A 126 8.76 8.89 24.20
N GLU A 127 8.44 9.29 25.43
CA GLU A 127 9.05 8.83 26.68
C GLU A 127 8.77 7.35 27.04
N GLU A 128 7.77 6.73 26.42
CA GLU A 128 7.34 5.34 26.69
C GLU A 128 7.65 4.39 25.53
N GLN A 129 8.12 4.90 24.38
CA GLN A 129 8.32 4.10 23.17
C GLN A 129 9.42 3.04 23.31
N TYR A 130 10.39 3.22 24.22
CA TYR A 130 11.44 2.24 24.46
C TYR A 130 11.25 1.57 25.83
N CYS A 131 10.56 0.43 25.81
CA CYS A 131 10.16 -0.29 27.03
C CYS A 131 11.35 -0.75 27.91
N TRP A 132 12.59 -0.76 27.40
CA TRP A 132 13.78 -1.19 28.13
C TRP A 132 14.66 -0.05 28.64
N GLU A 133 14.17 1.20 28.65
CA GLU A 133 14.93 2.29 29.25
C GLU A 133 15.14 2.04 30.75
N ARG A 134 16.12 2.74 31.32
CA ARG A 134 16.34 2.73 32.76
C ARG A 134 15.10 3.30 33.45
N GLY A 135 14.59 2.59 34.45
CA GLY A 135 13.34 2.94 35.12
C GLY A 135 12.09 2.36 34.43
N CYS A 136 12.23 1.61 33.34
CA CYS A 136 11.15 0.89 32.67
C CYS A 136 11.29 -0.63 32.90
N HIS A 137 11.24 -1.45 31.84
CA HIS A 137 11.33 -2.92 31.89
C HIS A 137 12.70 -3.47 31.42
N GLY A 138 13.76 -2.66 31.56
CA GLY A 138 15.13 -2.97 31.16
C GLY A 138 15.96 -3.70 32.23
N ASP A 139 17.28 -3.51 32.20
CA ASP A 139 18.20 -4.09 33.18
C ASP A 139 18.07 -3.48 34.58
N VAL A 140 17.59 -2.23 34.65
CA VAL A 140 17.34 -1.51 35.90
C VAL A 140 15.91 -0.99 35.85
N PRO A 141 14.92 -1.80 36.27
CA PRO A 141 13.53 -1.38 36.27
C PRO A 141 13.21 -0.41 37.42
N TYR A 142 12.01 0.17 37.39
CA TYR A 142 11.45 0.92 38.53
C TYR A 142 11.25 0.02 39.76
N GLU A 143 10.98 0.61 40.92
CA GLU A 143 10.77 -0.13 42.16
C GLU A 143 9.55 -1.07 42.05
N GLY A 144 9.77 -2.36 42.29
CA GLY A 144 8.74 -3.39 42.09
C GLY A 144 8.46 -3.73 40.62
N GLY A 145 9.22 -3.16 39.68
CA GLY A 145 9.14 -3.47 38.26
C GLY A 145 9.74 -4.82 37.90
N PHE A 146 9.58 -5.20 36.63
CA PHE A 146 10.02 -6.48 36.07
C PHE A 146 10.72 -6.25 34.74
N LYS A 147 11.60 -7.17 34.36
CA LYS A 147 12.32 -7.14 33.09
C LYS A 147 11.57 -7.92 32.03
N VAL A 148 11.31 -7.30 30.87
CA VAL A 148 10.67 -7.99 29.74
C VAL A 148 11.71 -8.52 28.74
N PRO A 149 11.44 -9.65 28.05
CA PRO A 149 12.25 -10.11 26.93
C PRO A 149 12.36 -9.04 25.84
N LYS A 150 13.41 -9.09 25.02
CA LYS A 150 13.56 -8.15 23.87
C LYS A 150 12.62 -8.46 22.70
N PHE A 151 12.06 -9.65 22.68
CA PHE A 151 11.12 -10.09 21.66
C PHE A 151 9.81 -10.47 22.32
N ILE A 152 8.74 -9.79 21.95
CA ILE A 152 7.39 -10.10 22.38
C ILE A 152 6.63 -10.56 21.13
N PRO A 153 6.19 -11.82 21.09
CA PRO A 153 5.54 -12.36 19.91
C PRO A 153 4.16 -11.76 19.71
N GLY A 154 3.71 -11.75 18.45
CA GLY A 154 2.29 -11.61 18.15
C GLY A 154 1.48 -12.78 18.68
N VAL A 155 0.20 -12.52 18.90
CA VAL A 155 -0.81 -13.50 19.36
C VAL A 155 -2.04 -13.51 18.45
N ILE A 156 -2.14 -12.56 17.51
CA ILE A 156 -3.13 -12.52 16.45
C ILE A 156 -2.39 -12.45 15.12
N GLY A 157 -2.74 -13.35 14.21
CA GLY A 157 -2.19 -13.42 12.87
C GLY A 157 -1.64 -14.82 12.53
N PRO A 158 -1.24 -15.03 11.27
CA PRO A 158 -0.88 -16.34 10.76
C PRO A 158 0.21 -17.02 11.61
N ALA A 159 -0.08 -18.24 12.08
CA ALA A 159 0.84 -19.09 12.83
C ALA A 159 1.38 -18.53 14.17
N THR A 160 0.91 -17.37 14.65
CA THR A 160 1.40 -16.71 15.87
C THR A 160 1.24 -17.56 17.14
N ILE A 161 0.12 -18.30 17.21
CA ILE A 161 -0.23 -19.18 18.33
C ILE A 161 -0.10 -20.68 18.00
N GLY A 162 0.55 -21.02 16.88
CA GLY A 162 0.65 -22.40 16.38
C GLY A 162 1.45 -23.38 17.25
N LYS A 163 2.02 -22.91 18.37
CA LYS A 163 2.62 -23.76 19.40
C LYS A 163 1.57 -24.50 20.24
N PHE A 164 0.32 -24.02 20.23
CA PHE A 164 -0.80 -24.65 20.92
C PHE A 164 -1.59 -25.56 19.96
N SER A 165 -2.16 -26.66 20.46
CA SER A 165 -2.98 -27.59 19.67
C SER A 165 -4.44 -27.16 19.51
N ASP A 166 -4.97 -26.45 20.49
CA ASP A 166 -6.38 -26.12 20.63
C ASP A 166 -6.58 -24.99 21.66
N ALA A 167 -7.81 -24.47 21.75
CA ALA A 167 -8.15 -23.40 22.68
C ALA A 167 -7.98 -23.80 24.14
N ALA A 168 -8.18 -25.08 24.50
CA ALA A 168 -7.99 -25.53 25.88
C ALA A 168 -6.53 -25.43 26.32
N GLN A 169 -5.59 -25.80 25.44
CA GLN A 169 -4.16 -25.66 25.72
C GLN A 169 -3.73 -24.18 25.78
N LEU A 170 -4.26 -23.33 24.88
CA LEU A 170 -4.03 -21.88 24.92
C LEU A 170 -4.52 -21.28 26.25
N ASN A 171 -5.76 -21.59 26.66
CA ASN A 171 -6.34 -21.10 27.90
C ASN A 171 -5.50 -21.54 29.11
N SER A 172 -5.11 -22.81 29.18
CA SER A 172 -4.28 -23.34 30.26
C SER A 172 -2.96 -22.59 30.37
N TYR A 173 -2.34 -22.25 29.24
CA TYR A 173 -1.12 -21.46 29.21
C TYR A 173 -1.34 -20.02 29.68
N ILE A 174 -2.39 -19.35 29.19
CA ILE A 174 -2.75 -17.99 29.61
C ILE A 174 -2.98 -17.95 31.12
N ARG A 175 -3.81 -18.85 31.65
CA ARG A 175 -4.09 -18.93 33.09
C ARG A 175 -2.85 -19.12 33.95
N ALA A 176 -1.89 -19.92 33.48
CA ALA A 176 -0.72 -20.26 34.27
C ALA A 176 0.39 -19.20 34.17
N THR A 177 0.52 -18.52 33.02
CA THR A 177 1.74 -17.75 32.70
C THR A 177 1.49 -16.28 32.37
N MET A 178 0.22 -15.88 32.20
CA MET A 178 -0.16 -14.53 31.85
C MET A 178 -0.95 -13.84 32.97
N PRO A 179 -0.88 -12.50 33.03
CA PRO A 179 0.01 -11.61 32.26
C PRO A 179 1.48 -11.77 32.70
N PHE A 180 2.43 -11.48 31.81
CA PHE A 180 3.85 -11.74 32.08
C PHE A 180 4.37 -11.10 33.38
N TRP A 181 3.84 -9.93 33.74
CA TRP A 181 4.23 -9.18 34.94
C TRP A 181 3.65 -9.75 36.24
N LYS A 182 2.58 -10.54 36.17
CA LYS A 182 1.93 -11.17 37.31
C LYS A 182 1.22 -12.47 36.89
N PRO A 183 1.99 -13.53 36.58
CA PRO A 183 1.42 -14.81 36.14
C PRO A 183 0.36 -15.35 37.12
N GLY A 184 -0.74 -15.87 36.58
CA GLY A 184 -1.81 -16.47 37.39
C GLY A 184 -2.75 -15.48 38.07
N SER A 185 -2.66 -14.20 37.72
CA SER A 185 -3.54 -13.16 38.30
C SER A 185 -4.91 -13.04 37.63
N LEU A 186 -5.09 -13.58 36.43
CA LEU A 186 -6.40 -13.62 35.79
C LEU A 186 -7.31 -14.62 36.51
N THR A 187 -8.56 -14.23 36.72
CA THR A 187 -9.62 -15.16 37.09
C THR A 187 -9.85 -16.19 35.97
N GLU A 188 -10.53 -17.29 36.30
CA GLU A 188 -10.87 -18.29 35.29
C GLU A 188 -11.76 -17.71 34.18
N ASP A 189 -12.71 -16.85 34.55
CA ASP A 189 -13.61 -16.16 33.62
C ASP A 189 -12.84 -15.21 32.68
N GLU A 190 -11.97 -14.35 33.22
CA GLU A 190 -11.13 -13.45 32.42
C GLU A 190 -10.23 -14.22 31.45
N ALA A 191 -9.68 -15.35 31.88
CA ALA A 191 -8.83 -16.18 31.04
C ALA A 191 -9.61 -16.82 29.88
N TRP A 192 -10.83 -17.30 30.12
CA TRP A 192 -11.71 -17.80 29.05
C TRP A 192 -12.10 -16.68 28.10
N LYS A 193 -12.47 -15.51 28.59
CA LYS A 193 -12.79 -14.33 27.78
C LYS A 193 -11.65 -13.93 26.85
N VAL A 194 -10.43 -13.77 27.38
CA VAL A 194 -9.28 -13.41 26.53
C VAL A 194 -8.87 -14.54 25.58
N THR A 195 -9.08 -15.81 25.95
CA THR A 195 -8.89 -16.94 25.03
C THR A 195 -9.90 -16.87 23.88
N ALA A 196 -11.18 -16.64 24.19
CA ALA A 196 -12.26 -16.50 23.22
C ALA A 196 -11.98 -15.35 22.24
N PHE A 197 -11.52 -14.21 22.75
CA PHE A 197 -11.04 -13.08 21.94
C PHE A 197 -9.91 -13.51 20.99
N ILE A 198 -8.80 -14.05 21.52
CA ILE A 198 -7.66 -14.46 20.68
C ILE A 198 -8.08 -15.48 19.61
N MET A 199 -8.92 -16.47 19.96
CA MET A 199 -9.41 -17.46 19.00
C MET A 199 -10.28 -16.83 17.91
N ARG A 200 -11.15 -15.87 18.27
CA ARG A 200 -11.99 -15.15 17.32
C ARG A 200 -11.19 -14.27 16.38
N GLU A 201 -10.25 -13.47 16.91
CA GLU A 201 -9.43 -12.57 16.09
C GLU A 201 -8.44 -13.33 15.18
N ASN A 202 -8.12 -14.59 15.50
CA ASN A 202 -7.40 -15.48 14.60
C ASN A 202 -8.31 -16.25 13.62
N GLU A 203 -9.62 -15.97 13.60
CA GLU A 203 -10.63 -16.65 12.78
C GLU A 203 -10.73 -18.17 13.02
N LEU A 204 -10.29 -18.63 14.19
CA LEU A 204 -10.32 -20.05 14.58
C LEU A 204 -11.61 -20.44 15.31
N TRP A 205 -12.38 -19.44 15.74
CA TRP A 205 -13.68 -19.58 16.39
C TRP A 205 -14.59 -18.45 15.95
N ASN A 206 -15.87 -18.73 15.71
CA ASN A 206 -16.80 -17.77 15.12
C ASN A 206 -17.36 -16.73 16.12
N GLY A 207 -16.98 -16.80 17.39
CA GLY A 207 -17.49 -15.89 18.42
C GLY A 207 -18.90 -16.22 18.92
N LEU A 208 -19.51 -17.31 18.45
CA LEU A 208 -20.88 -17.68 18.81
C LEU A 208 -20.91 -18.67 19.98
N GLY A 209 -21.72 -18.35 20.98
CA GLY A 209 -21.83 -19.13 22.21
C GLY A 209 -20.67 -18.86 23.16
N GLU A 210 -20.41 -19.80 24.05
CA GLU A 210 -19.38 -19.69 25.08
C GLU A 210 -18.27 -20.70 24.81
N LEU A 211 -17.02 -20.25 24.81
CA LEU A 211 -15.84 -21.09 24.82
C LEU A 211 -15.47 -21.42 26.27
N ASN A 212 -15.44 -22.70 26.61
CA ASN A 212 -15.20 -23.15 27.98
C ASN A 212 -14.51 -24.52 28.02
N SER A 213 -14.29 -25.05 29.22
CA SER A 213 -13.57 -26.32 29.44
C SER A 213 -14.20 -27.54 28.74
N SER A 214 -15.50 -27.51 28.44
CA SER A 214 -16.20 -28.64 27.80
C SER A 214 -16.02 -28.71 26.29
N ASN A 215 -15.77 -27.58 25.62
CA ASN A 215 -15.71 -27.50 24.15
C ASN A 215 -14.36 -27.00 23.60
N ALA A 216 -13.53 -26.35 24.41
CA ALA A 216 -12.30 -25.72 23.93
C ALA A 216 -11.26 -26.70 23.35
N GLY A 217 -11.31 -27.98 23.71
CA GLY A 217 -10.45 -29.01 23.11
C GLY A 217 -10.83 -29.37 21.66
N GLU A 218 -12.04 -29.02 21.23
CA GLU A 218 -12.52 -29.26 19.86
C GLU A 218 -12.14 -28.13 18.90
N VAL A 219 -11.91 -26.93 19.42
CA VAL A 219 -11.51 -25.75 18.64
C VAL A 219 -10.00 -25.79 18.39
N ARG A 220 -9.59 -26.32 17.24
CA ARG A 220 -8.19 -26.59 16.90
C ARG A 220 -7.42 -25.35 16.47
N ILE A 221 -6.14 -25.32 16.84
CA ILE A 221 -5.16 -24.34 16.36
C ILE A 221 -4.23 -25.08 15.39
N PRO A 222 -4.26 -24.76 14.09
CA PRO A 222 -3.35 -25.36 13.14
C PRO A 222 -1.90 -25.02 13.48
N ARG A 223 -1.01 -26.01 13.44
CA ARG A 223 0.44 -25.73 13.49
C ARG A 223 0.82 -24.97 12.23
N GLY A 224 1.37 -23.78 12.40
CA GLY A 224 2.07 -23.13 11.30
C GLY A 224 3.33 -23.91 10.95
N THR A 225 3.63 -24.01 9.66
CA THR A 225 5.04 -24.12 9.27
C THR A 225 5.66 -22.76 9.63
N PRO A 226 6.79 -22.68 10.35
CA PRO A 226 7.41 -21.39 10.59
C PRO A 226 7.65 -20.73 9.24
N THR A 227 6.92 -19.65 8.95
CA THR A 227 7.29 -18.76 7.85
C THR A 227 8.71 -18.33 8.17
N PRO A 228 9.71 -18.62 7.31
CA PRO A 228 11.07 -18.16 7.54
C PRO A 228 11.01 -16.67 7.83
N LEU A 229 11.71 -16.24 8.88
CA LEU A 229 11.86 -14.83 9.21
C LEU A 229 12.28 -14.12 7.92
N VAL A 230 11.42 -13.28 7.34
CA VAL A 230 11.82 -12.44 6.22
C VAL A 230 12.87 -11.49 6.77
N THR A 231 14.13 -11.82 6.53
CA THR A 231 15.25 -10.90 6.72
C THR A 231 14.95 -9.71 5.80
N PRO A 232 14.93 -8.46 6.29
CA PRO A 232 14.83 -7.30 5.42
C PRO A 232 16.11 -7.21 4.61
N GLY A 233 16.10 -7.84 3.45
CA GLY A 233 17.26 -7.99 2.59
C GLY A 233 16.99 -9.05 1.55
N GLN A 234 16.92 -8.61 0.29
CA GLN A 234 16.52 -9.37 -0.90
C GLN A 234 15.00 -9.40 -1.12
N VAL A 235 14.43 -8.21 -1.33
CA VAL A 235 13.34 -8.06 -2.31
C VAL A 235 13.87 -8.66 -3.61
N GLN A 236 13.48 -9.90 -3.93
CA GLN A 236 13.62 -10.38 -5.30
C GLN A 236 12.69 -9.49 -6.11
N ALA A 237 13.30 -8.64 -6.93
CA ALA A 237 12.60 -7.91 -7.95
C ALA A 237 11.76 -8.94 -8.72
N GLU A 238 10.44 -8.81 -8.61
CA GLU A 238 9.51 -9.34 -9.59
C GLU A 238 10.01 -8.85 -10.95
N GLU A 239 10.67 -9.75 -11.69
CA GLU A 239 11.07 -9.51 -13.07
C GLU A 239 9.79 -9.44 -13.87
N GLY A 240 9.21 -8.24 -13.93
CA GLY A 240 8.09 -7.93 -14.79
C GLY A 240 8.41 -8.48 -16.18
N SER A 241 7.48 -9.29 -16.69
CA SER A 241 7.48 -9.90 -18.02
C SER A 241 7.62 -8.81 -19.11
N GLY A 242 8.85 -8.33 -19.28
CA GLY A 242 9.28 -7.44 -20.33
C GLY A 242 9.71 -8.32 -21.48
N GLY A 243 8.84 -8.45 -22.48
CA GLY A 243 9.12 -9.20 -23.71
C GLY A 243 10.51 -8.86 -24.22
N SER A 244 11.39 -9.87 -24.25
CA SER A 244 12.80 -9.68 -24.57
C SER A 244 12.97 -8.86 -25.87
N PRO A 245 13.89 -7.88 -25.94
CA PRO A 245 14.11 -7.07 -27.15
C PRO A 245 14.47 -7.94 -28.38
N ARG A 246 14.94 -9.16 -28.15
CA ARG A 246 15.16 -10.19 -29.17
C ARG A 246 13.85 -10.69 -29.79
N LEU A 247 12.79 -10.87 -29.02
CA LEU A 247 11.48 -11.31 -29.53
C LEU A 247 10.82 -10.23 -30.39
N LEU A 248 10.91 -8.96 -29.98
CA LEU A 248 10.45 -7.82 -30.79
C LEU A 248 11.21 -7.71 -32.11
N LEU A 249 12.54 -7.86 -32.09
CA LEU A 249 13.35 -7.88 -33.31
C LEU A 249 12.96 -9.03 -34.26
N ILE A 250 12.71 -10.22 -33.72
CA ILE A 250 12.27 -11.38 -34.52
C ILE A 250 10.89 -11.11 -35.16
N ILE A 251 9.94 -10.55 -34.41
CA ILE A 251 8.60 -10.22 -34.93
C ILE A 251 8.67 -9.15 -36.03
N VAL A 252 9.49 -8.11 -35.84
CA VAL A 252 9.70 -7.06 -36.86
C VAL A 252 10.37 -7.63 -38.11
N LEU A 253 11.36 -8.52 -37.97
CA LEU A 253 12.02 -9.14 -39.12
C LEU A 253 11.06 -10.02 -39.92
N LEU A 254 10.26 -10.84 -39.23
CA LEU A 254 9.28 -11.72 -39.87
C LEU A 254 8.18 -10.94 -40.59
N SER A 255 7.68 -9.86 -39.97
CA SER A 255 6.66 -9.00 -40.61
C SER A 255 7.22 -8.24 -41.84
N ALA A 256 8.48 -7.78 -41.79
CA ALA A 256 9.13 -7.18 -42.95
C ALA A 256 9.32 -8.18 -44.12
N ILE A 257 9.68 -9.42 -43.80
CA ILE A 257 9.81 -10.50 -44.81
C ILE A 257 8.45 -10.78 -45.47
N VAL A 258 7.40 -10.93 -44.68
CA VAL A 258 6.03 -11.16 -45.20
C VAL A 258 5.57 -10.00 -46.08
N LEU A 259 5.82 -8.75 -45.66
CA LEU A 259 5.48 -7.57 -46.45
C LEU A 259 6.25 -7.52 -47.78
N PHE A 260 7.54 -7.86 -47.76
CA PHE A 260 8.35 -7.93 -48.98
C PHE A 260 7.79 -8.94 -49.99
N PHE A 261 7.41 -10.14 -49.54
CA PHE A 261 6.80 -11.14 -50.42
C PHE A 261 5.41 -10.72 -50.92
N ALA A 262 4.60 -10.05 -50.10
CA ALA A 262 3.30 -9.51 -50.51
C ALA A 262 3.46 -8.42 -51.59
N LEU A 263 4.38 -7.48 -51.39
CA LEU A 263 4.67 -6.41 -52.35
C LEU A 263 5.23 -6.99 -53.67
N LYS A 264 6.14 -7.97 -53.61
CA LYS A 264 6.65 -8.67 -54.79
C LYS A 264 5.54 -9.42 -55.54
N LYS A 265 4.60 -10.04 -54.82
CA LYS A 265 3.43 -10.71 -55.43
C LYS A 265 2.49 -9.72 -56.12
N ILE A 266 2.32 -8.52 -55.57
CA ILE A 266 1.52 -7.46 -56.20
C ILE A 266 2.23 -6.92 -57.45
N GLN A 267 3.54 -6.67 -57.39
CA GLN A 267 4.31 -6.23 -58.55
C GLN A 267 4.29 -7.26 -59.68
N ASN A 268 4.44 -8.55 -59.38
CA ASN A 268 4.38 -9.61 -60.39
C ASN A 268 3.00 -9.78 -61.05
N LYS A 269 1.92 -9.33 -60.39
CA LYS A 269 0.56 -9.32 -60.95
C LYS A 269 0.28 -8.09 -61.82
N ALA A 270 1.08 -7.02 -61.68
CA ALA A 270 0.93 -5.79 -62.46
C ALA A 270 1.70 -5.84 -63.80
N THR A 271 2.50 -6.87 -64.04
CA THR A 271 3.33 -7.04 -65.25
C THR A 271 2.81 -8.13 -66.21
N ILE A 272 1.55 -8.56 -66.07
CA ILE A 272 0.85 -9.50 -66.97
C ILE A 272 -0.35 -8.80 -67.59
#